data_AF-A0AAP0HCX8-F1
#
_entry.id   AF-A0AAP0HCX8-F1
#
_cell.length_a   1.000
_cell.length_b   1.000
_cell.length_c   1.000
_cell.angle_alpha   90.00
_cell.angle_beta   90.00
_cell.angle_gamma   90.00
#
_symmetry.space_group_name_H-M   'P 1'
#
loop_
_entity.id
_entity.type
_entity.pdbx_description
1 polymer ?
#
loop_
_entity_poly.entity_id
_entity_poly.type
_entity_poly.pdbx_seq_one_letter_code
_entity_poly.pdbx_strand_id
1 'polypeptide(L)'
;MAFIHLIPLPLLLRFSQTSQIISPGFALFRSLVNQSFIRNAPRILIIGLLQKRSQIHVSGADFGTVVTTKCFASNPEQLKSAREDIKDLLKTTFCHPILVRLGWHDAGTYNKNIEEWPQRGGANGSLRFDVEQKHAANAGLVNALKLLQPIKDKYAGVTYADLFQLASATAVEEAGGPKIPMKYGRVDVTEPEQCPEEGRLPDAGPPSPAAHLRDVFYRMGLTDKEIVALSGAHTLGRSRPERSGWGKPETKYTKDGPGAPGGQSWTEKWLRFDNSYFKDIKERRDEDLLVLPTDAALFEDPSFKEFAEKYAVDEKAFFDDYAEAHAILSNLGAKFDPSEGFSINDQSPPAAAAPEKFVAAKYSSGKRELSDSMKQKIRAEYEGLGGSPDKPLQSNYFLNIMIVIAVLALLTALIQRIIFENEGRKQTTQLRKLRCKYVAKILLSDINIHKYQVLWDATEIALEIEKNKKAEKKAKRFGKVKRGGKAGRNKKRTKA
;
A
#
# COMPACT_ATOMS: atom_id res chain seq x y z
N MET A 1 -49.53 -18.33 -72.54
CA MET A 1 -48.83 -18.14 -71.25
C MET A 1 -48.78 -19.53 -70.60
N ALA A 2 -47.81 -20.42 -70.83
CA ALA A 2 -46.37 -20.28 -71.11
C ALA A 2 -45.55 -19.69 -69.93
N PHE A 3 -44.42 -20.23 -69.46
CA PHE A 3 -43.64 -21.51 -69.64
C PHE A 3 -42.53 -21.51 -68.53
N ILE A 4 -41.74 -22.55 -68.15
CA ILE A 4 -41.58 -24.02 -68.31
C ILE A 4 -40.81 -24.50 -67.04
N HIS A 5 -41.04 -25.62 -66.33
CA HIS A 5 -40.99 -27.08 -66.61
C HIS A 5 -39.59 -27.77 -66.60
N LEU A 6 -39.49 -28.97 -65.98
CA LEU A 6 -38.43 -30.01 -66.03
C LEU A 6 -37.08 -29.73 -65.27
N ILE A 7 -36.40 -30.59 -64.46
CA ILE A 7 -36.54 -32.01 -63.97
C ILE A 7 -36.17 -33.10 -65.01
N PRO A 8 -35.36 -34.19 -64.77
CA PRO A 8 -34.99 -34.88 -63.50
C PRO A 8 -33.50 -35.33 -63.27
N LEU A 9 -33.25 -35.85 -62.04
CA LEU A 9 -32.58 -37.13 -61.58
C LEU A 9 -32.06 -38.20 -62.61
N PRO A 10 -31.40 -39.35 -62.22
CA PRO A 10 -30.54 -39.72 -61.05
C PRO A 10 -29.37 -40.74 -61.32
N LEU A 11 -28.79 -41.34 -60.25
CA LEU A 11 -28.51 -42.80 -60.05
C LEU A 11 -27.09 -43.45 -60.14
N LEU A 12 -26.60 -43.91 -58.96
CA LEU A 12 -26.00 -45.23 -58.60
C LEU A 12 -24.65 -45.81 -59.12
N LEU A 13 -23.93 -46.46 -58.16
CA LEU A 13 -23.04 -47.66 -58.26
C LEU A 13 -21.66 -47.51 -58.96
N ARG A 14 -20.60 -48.32 -58.67
CA ARG A 14 -20.12 -49.12 -57.50
C ARG A 14 -18.71 -49.67 -57.83
N PHE A 15 -17.90 -50.07 -56.83
CA PHE A 15 -16.65 -50.88 -56.97
C PHE A 15 -15.47 -50.19 -57.71
N SER A 16 -14.21 -50.65 -57.67
CA SER A 16 -13.40 -51.38 -56.65
C SER A 16 -11.92 -51.45 -57.13
N GLN A 17 -11.00 -51.92 -56.26
CA GLN A 17 -9.64 -52.46 -56.57
C GLN A 17 -8.58 -51.46 -57.10
N THR A 18 -7.51 -51.14 -56.35
CA THR A 18 -6.19 -51.82 -56.20
C THR A 18 -5.32 -51.78 -57.47
N SER A 19 -4.00 -51.58 -57.42
CA SER A 19 -2.99 -52.01 -56.42
C SER A 19 -1.84 -50.98 -56.26
N GLN A 20 -1.33 -50.71 -55.05
CA GLN A 20 -0.07 -51.20 -54.43
C GLN A 20 1.29 -50.71 -55.02
N ILE A 21 2.35 -50.83 -54.19
CA ILE A 21 3.81 -50.64 -54.44
C ILE A 21 4.34 -49.21 -54.17
N ILE A 22 5.35 -48.95 -53.30
CA ILE A 22 6.06 -49.74 -52.25
C ILE A 22 6.61 -48.77 -51.15
N SER A 23 6.97 -49.27 -49.95
CA SER A 23 7.55 -48.52 -48.78
C SER A 23 9.10 -48.69 -48.72
N PRO A 24 9.90 -48.36 -47.66
CA PRO A 24 9.68 -47.80 -46.30
C PRO A 24 10.46 -46.47 -46.07
N GLY A 25 10.72 -45.91 -44.87
CA GLY A 25 10.48 -46.15 -43.43
C GLY A 25 10.93 -44.88 -42.65
N PHE A 26 10.82 -44.63 -41.33
CA PHE A 26 10.70 -45.44 -40.10
C PHE A 26 9.63 -44.78 -39.18
N ALA A 27 8.66 -45.50 -38.59
CA ALA A 27 8.75 -46.32 -37.37
C ALA A 27 8.56 -45.54 -36.04
N LEU A 28 7.37 -45.71 -35.42
CA LEU A 28 7.04 -45.32 -34.05
C LEU A 28 6.19 -46.44 -33.45
N PHE A 29 6.55 -46.96 -32.27
CA PHE A 29 6.00 -48.23 -31.74
C PHE A 29 4.67 -48.06 -30.95
N ARG A 30 3.89 -49.14 -30.82
CA ARG A 30 2.49 -49.12 -30.37
C ARG A 30 2.10 -50.36 -29.54
N SER A 31 1.30 -50.16 -28.48
CA SER A 31 0.32 -51.12 -27.92
C SER A 31 -0.70 -50.31 -27.09
N LEU A 32 -2.05 -50.46 -27.10
CA LEU A 32 -2.98 -51.61 -27.22
C LEU A 32 -2.95 -52.54 -25.99
N VAL A 33 -4.05 -53.06 -25.41
CA VAL A 33 -5.49 -53.22 -25.82
C VAL A 33 -6.36 -52.98 -24.55
N ASN A 34 -7.32 -52.04 -24.48
CA ASN A 34 -8.79 -52.10 -24.73
C ASN A 34 -9.61 -53.27 -24.10
N GLN A 35 -10.58 -52.97 -23.21
CA GLN A 35 -11.83 -53.76 -23.02
C GLN A 35 -12.91 -52.94 -22.27
N SER A 36 -14.16 -53.43 -22.18
CA SER A 36 -15.37 -52.58 -22.15
C SER A 36 -16.45 -52.90 -21.10
N PHE A 37 -17.13 -51.84 -20.63
CA PHE A 37 -18.55 -51.75 -20.18
C PHE A 37 -19.15 -52.83 -19.24
N ILE A 38 -19.46 -52.43 -18.00
CA ILE A 38 -20.62 -52.91 -17.21
C ILE A 38 -21.34 -51.68 -16.59
N ARG A 39 -22.59 -51.85 -16.13
CA ARG A 39 -23.61 -50.81 -15.91
C ARG A 39 -24.12 -50.78 -14.46
N ASN A 40 -24.66 -49.64 -14.02
CA ASN A 40 -25.44 -49.38 -12.79
C ASN A 40 -24.70 -49.31 -11.43
N ALA A 41 -25.35 -48.66 -10.46
CA ALA A 41 -24.84 -48.20 -9.14
C ALA A 41 -25.69 -48.79 -7.98
N PRO A 42 -25.68 -48.31 -6.71
CA PRO A 42 -24.77 -47.39 -5.99
C PRO A 42 -24.28 -47.91 -4.60
N ARG A 43 -23.39 -47.20 -3.89
CA ARG A 43 -23.42 -47.11 -2.39
C ARG A 43 -22.46 -46.13 -1.68
N ILE A 44 -23.08 -45.34 -0.81
CA ILE A 44 -22.69 -44.74 0.48
C ILE A 44 -21.31 -45.10 1.10
N LEU A 45 -20.56 -44.03 1.43
CA LEU A 45 -19.75 -43.76 2.65
C LEU A 45 -18.95 -44.89 3.35
N ILE A 46 -17.61 -44.80 3.32
CA ILE A 46 -16.72 -45.27 4.40
C ILE A 46 -15.66 -44.20 4.68
N ILE A 47 -15.43 -43.88 5.96
CA ILE A 47 -14.35 -42.99 6.42
C ILE A 47 -13.09 -43.84 6.66
N GLY A 48 -11.97 -43.47 6.03
CA GLY A 48 -10.70 -44.21 6.10
C GLY A 48 -9.52 -43.35 6.59
N LEU A 49 -9.26 -43.35 7.90
CA LEU A 49 -8.01 -42.84 8.46
C LEU A 49 -6.86 -43.78 8.04
N LEU A 50 -5.80 -43.23 7.42
CA LEU A 50 -4.54 -43.94 7.23
C LEU A 50 -3.33 -43.06 7.58
N GLN A 51 -2.51 -43.53 8.51
CA GLN A 51 -1.31 -42.88 8.98
C GLN A 51 -0.25 -42.83 7.87
N LYS A 52 0.33 -41.65 7.61
CA LYS A 52 1.48 -41.54 6.71
C LYS A 52 2.75 -41.96 7.46
N ARG A 53 3.46 -42.97 6.94
CA ARG A 53 4.70 -43.50 7.53
C ARG A 53 5.75 -42.41 7.69
N SER A 54 6.42 -42.39 8.84
CA SER A 54 7.68 -41.66 9.04
C SER A 54 8.81 -42.30 8.22
N GLN A 55 9.67 -41.48 7.64
CA GLN A 55 11.06 -41.83 7.41
C GLN A 55 11.95 -40.81 8.14
N ILE A 56 13.08 -41.28 8.67
CA ILE A 56 14.02 -40.49 9.46
C ILE A 56 15.35 -40.47 8.73
N HIS A 57 15.89 -39.30 8.40
CA HIS A 57 17.35 -39.18 8.33
C HIS A 57 17.92 -37.79 8.64
N VAL A 58 19.03 -37.85 9.38
CA VAL A 58 20.05 -36.84 9.71
C VAL A 58 19.60 -35.45 10.19
N SER A 59 20.05 -35.12 11.40
CA SER A 59 20.01 -33.79 12.00
C SER A 59 21.07 -32.84 11.43
N GLY A 60 20.64 -31.71 10.86
CA GLY A 60 21.43 -30.47 10.79
C GLY A 60 20.82 -29.46 11.76
N ALA A 61 21.55 -29.08 12.80
CA ALA A 61 21.02 -28.23 13.87
C ALA A 61 21.34 -26.75 13.64
N ASP A 62 20.54 -26.09 12.79
CA ASP A 62 20.50 -24.62 12.73
C ASP A 62 19.22 -24.10 13.36
N PHE A 63 19.35 -23.21 14.35
CA PHE A 63 18.23 -22.46 14.92
C PHE A 63 17.86 -21.32 13.97
N GLY A 64 17.29 -21.69 12.82
CA GLY A 64 16.66 -20.75 11.90
C GLY A 64 15.63 -19.93 12.66
N THR A 65 15.99 -18.67 12.96
CA THR A 65 15.05 -17.74 13.57
C THR A 65 13.92 -17.59 12.57
N VAL A 66 12.71 -17.97 12.96
CA VAL A 66 11.53 -17.73 12.13
C VAL A 66 11.36 -16.22 12.05
N VAL A 67 11.91 -15.65 10.98
CA VAL A 67 11.61 -14.29 10.55
C VAL A 67 10.18 -14.34 10.09
N THR A 68 9.25 -14.16 11.04
CA THR A 68 7.92 -13.65 10.71
C THR A 68 8.15 -12.37 9.92
N THR A 69 7.94 -12.45 8.61
CA THR A 69 8.04 -11.36 7.64
C THR A 69 7.04 -10.31 8.04
N LYS A 70 7.48 -9.40 8.93
CA LYS A 70 6.62 -8.39 9.51
C LYS A 70 6.20 -7.45 8.39
N CYS A 71 4.97 -7.65 7.91
CA CYS A 71 4.24 -6.74 7.03
C CYS A 71 4.62 -5.30 7.33
N PHE A 72 5.38 -4.69 6.43
CA PHE A 72 5.94 -3.37 6.62
C PHE A 72 5.26 -2.43 5.64
N ALA A 73 4.54 -1.44 6.16
CA ALA A 73 3.97 -0.39 5.34
C ALA A 73 5.05 0.54 4.77
N SER A 74 4.70 1.25 3.70
CA SER A 74 5.67 2.07 2.96
C SER A 74 6.31 3.19 3.80
N ASN A 75 7.58 3.47 3.52
CA ASN A 75 8.27 4.65 4.04
C ASN A 75 7.83 5.94 3.29
N PRO A 76 7.43 7.02 3.99
CA PRO A 76 6.94 8.25 3.35
C PRO A 76 7.96 8.93 2.41
N GLU A 77 9.25 8.91 2.74
CA GLU A 77 10.30 9.57 1.95
C GLU A 77 10.57 8.81 0.64
N GLN A 78 10.57 7.47 0.69
CA GLN A 78 10.67 6.62 -0.50
C GLN A 78 9.41 6.72 -1.36
N LEU A 79 8.20 6.83 -0.80
CA LEU A 79 6.98 7.09 -1.58
C LEU A 79 7.04 8.43 -2.34
N LYS A 80 7.52 9.50 -1.68
CA LYS A 80 7.73 10.80 -2.35
C LYS A 80 8.72 10.68 -3.50
N SER A 81 9.80 9.94 -3.29
CA SER A 81 10.83 9.71 -4.32
C SER A 81 10.31 8.85 -5.48
N ALA A 82 9.56 7.78 -5.18
CA ALA A 82 8.91 6.91 -6.15
C ALA A 82 7.88 7.66 -7.00
N ARG A 83 7.20 8.67 -6.45
CA ARG A 83 6.28 9.52 -7.23
C ARG A 83 7.02 10.26 -8.34
N GLU A 84 8.13 10.93 -8.05
CA GLU A 84 8.83 11.72 -9.06
C GLU A 84 9.44 10.82 -10.15
N ASP A 85 9.96 9.64 -9.78
CA ASP A 85 10.32 8.58 -10.73
C ASP A 85 9.13 8.13 -11.61
N ILE A 86 7.92 7.98 -11.03
CA ILE A 86 6.70 7.67 -11.78
C ILE A 86 6.36 8.79 -12.77
N LYS A 87 6.50 10.07 -12.40
CA LYS A 87 6.27 11.19 -13.34
C LYS A 87 7.22 11.13 -14.53
N ASP A 88 8.50 10.80 -14.30
CA ASP A 88 9.48 10.71 -15.38
C ASP A 88 9.27 9.45 -16.24
N LEU A 89 8.82 8.34 -15.66
CA LEU A 89 8.30 7.18 -16.40
C LEU A 89 7.09 7.55 -17.27
N LEU A 90 6.14 8.33 -16.73
CA LEU A 90 4.94 8.78 -17.44
C LEU A 90 5.27 9.68 -18.65
N LYS A 91 6.15 10.67 -18.47
CA LYS A 91 6.64 11.56 -19.54
C LYS A 91 7.39 10.83 -20.66
N THR A 92 8.10 9.74 -20.34
CA THR A 92 8.94 9.02 -21.31
C THR A 92 8.24 7.85 -21.99
N THR A 93 7.26 7.22 -21.34
CA THR A 93 6.58 6.02 -21.86
C THR A 93 5.09 6.21 -22.17
N PHE A 94 4.51 7.35 -21.78
CA PHE A 94 3.09 7.69 -21.96
C PHE A 94 2.12 6.69 -21.31
N CYS A 95 2.58 5.92 -20.31
CA CYS A 95 1.85 4.76 -19.80
C CYS A 95 0.68 5.07 -18.83
N HIS A 96 0.27 6.35 -18.69
CA HIS A 96 -0.82 6.79 -17.80
C HIS A 96 -2.01 5.82 -17.71
N PRO A 97 -2.63 5.38 -18.84
CA PRO A 97 -3.86 4.60 -18.76
C PRO A 97 -3.65 3.18 -18.20
N ILE A 98 -2.48 2.56 -18.41
CA ILE A 98 -2.22 1.21 -17.88
C ILE A 98 -1.88 1.24 -16.38
N LEU A 99 -1.37 2.36 -15.87
CA LEU A 99 -1.14 2.56 -14.43
C LEU A 99 -2.45 2.86 -13.69
N VAL A 100 -3.37 3.64 -14.29
CA VAL A 100 -4.74 3.81 -13.77
C VAL A 100 -5.47 2.47 -13.71
N ARG A 101 -5.43 1.69 -14.80
CA ARG A 101 -6.00 0.34 -14.85
C ARG A 101 -5.36 -0.60 -13.82
N LEU A 102 -4.03 -0.55 -13.60
CA LEU A 102 -3.38 -1.39 -12.59
C LEU A 102 -3.92 -1.11 -11.17
N GLY A 103 -4.08 0.16 -10.80
CA GLY A 103 -4.66 0.53 -9.50
C GLY A 103 -6.14 0.12 -9.36
N TRP A 104 -6.94 0.30 -10.42
CA TRP A 104 -8.33 -0.18 -10.45
C TRP A 104 -8.42 -1.69 -10.29
N HIS A 105 -7.58 -2.47 -10.97
CA HIS A 105 -7.67 -3.94 -10.94
C HIS A 105 -7.24 -4.55 -9.60
N ASP A 106 -6.22 -4.00 -8.91
CA ASP A 106 -5.83 -4.47 -7.57
C ASP A 106 -6.94 -4.17 -6.54
N ALA A 107 -7.57 -2.99 -6.63
CA ALA A 107 -8.65 -2.57 -5.73
C ALA A 107 -10.02 -3.21 -6.04
N GLY A 108 -10.34 -3.45 -7.31
CA GLY A 108 -11.65 -3.91 -7.79
C GLY A 108 -12.00 -5.36 -7.42
N THR A 109 -11.03 -6.12 -6.90
CA THR A 109 -11.26 -7.47 -6.34
C THR A 109 -11.90 -7.45 -4.94
N TYR A 110 -12.18 -6.27 -4.39
CA TYR A 110 -12.78 -6.14 -3.07
C TYR A 110 -14.20 -6.72 -2.99
N ASN A 111 -14.53 -7.30 -1.85
CA ASN A 111 -15.86 -7.77 -1.48
C ASN A 111 -16.16 -7.37 -0.02
N LYS A 112 -17.10 -6.44 0.17
CA LYS A 112 -17.51 -5.92 1.49
C LYS A 112 -18.17 -6.95 2.40
N ASN A 113 -18.57 -8.10 1.85
CA ASN A 113 -19.22 -9.18 2.58
C ASN A 113 -18.20 -10.19 3.19
N ILE A 114 -16.90 -9.88 3.10
CA ILE A 114 -15.81 -10.65 3.71
C ILE A 114 -15.03 -9.70 4.63
N GLU A 115 -14.87 -10.06 5.90
CA GLU A 115 -14.23 -9.18 6.90
C GLU A 115 -12.70 -9.33 6.86
N GLU A 116 -12.21 -10.55 6.61
CA GLU A 116 -10.83 -10.94 6.77
C GLU A 116 -9.91 -10.37 5.69
N TRP A 117 -8.79 -9.78 6.14
CA TRP A 117 -7.67 -9.46 5.26
C TRP A 117 -6.70 -10.65 5.21
N PRO A 118 -6.27 -11.11 4.02
CA PRO A 118 -6.50 -10.52 2.69
C PRO A 118 -7.67 -11.10 1.88
N GLN A 119 -8.40 -12.10 2.39
CA GLN A 119 -9.44 -12.87 1.66
C GLN A 119 -10.50 -11.98 0.98
N ARG A 120 -10.82 -10.85 1.61
CA ARG A 120 -11.74 -9.82 1.07
C ARG A 120 -11.26 -9.13 -0.21
N GLY A 121 -10.03 -9.37 -0.67
CA GLY A 121 -9.43 -8.74 -1.84
C GLY A 121 -9.12 -7.26 -1.62
N GLY A 122 -9.08 -6.49 -2.71
CA GLY A 122 -8.82 -5.05 -2.71
C GLY A 122 -7.34 -4.68 -2.63
N ALA A 123 -7.06 -3.39 -2.44
CA ALA A 123 -5.74 -2.78 -2.64
C ALA A 123 -4.67 -3.29 -1.65
N ASN A 124 -4.08 -4.44 -1.97
CA ASN A 124 -3.18 -5.21 -1.12
C ASN A 124 -1.95 -5.76 -1.89
N GLY A 125 -1.80 -5.39 -3.16
CA GLY A 125 -0.63 -5.74 -3.98
C GLY A 125 -0.59 -7.21 -4.41
N SER A 126 -1.70 -7.95 -4.34
CA SER A 126 -1.81 -9.35 -4.78
C SER A 126 -1.67 -9.49 -6.29
N LEU A 127 -2.13 -8.49 -7.06
CA LEU A 127 -2.07 -8.43 -8.52
C LEU A 127 -0.64 -8.53 -9.11
N ARG A 128 0.40 -8.42 -8.27
CA ARG A 128 1.79 -8.71 -8.66
C ARG A 128 2.08 -10.19 -8.93
N PHE A 129 1.27 -11.11 -8.41
CA PHE A 129 1.51 -12.55 -8.54
C PHE A 129 1.00 -13.11 -9.87
N ASP A 130 1.76 -14.04 -10.44
CA ASP A 130 1.49 -14.66 -11.73
C ASP A 130 0.12 -15.36 -11.82
N VAL A 131 -0.40 -15.88 -10.69
CA VAL A 131 -1.76 -16.48 -10.61
C VAL A 131 -2.85 -15.46 -10.97
N GLU A 132 -2.80 -14.26 -10.38
CA GLU A 132 -3.82 -13.22 -10.58
C GLU A 132 -3.57 -12.41 -11.86
N GLN A 133 -2.31 -12.24 -12.27
CA GLN A 133 -1.97 -11.67 -13.58
C GLN A 133 -2.55 -12.48 -14.76
N LYS A 134 -2.83 -13.77 -14.55
CA LYS A 134 -3.39 -14.69 -15.56
C LYS A 134 -4.91 -14.65 -15.67
N HIS A 135 -5.62 -14.01 -14.74
CA HIS A 135 -7.06 -13.79 -14.88
C HIS A 135 -7.34 -13.01 -16.17
N ALA A 136 -8.39 -13.39 -16.92
CA ALA A 136 -8.74 -12.80 -18.21
C ALA A 136 -8.94 -11.27 -18.12
N ALA A 137 -9.61 -10.81 -17.06
CA ALA A 137 -9.77 -9.39 -16.77
C ALA A 137 -8.44 -8.64 -16.61
N ASN A 138 -7.36 -9.31 -16.19
CA ASN A 138 -6.03 -8.73 -15.92
C ASN A 138 -5.08 -8.78 -17.14
N ALA A 139 -5.56 -9.24 -18.31
CA ALA A 139 -4.78 -9.39 -19.52
C ALA A 139 -3.93 -8.13 -19.85
N GLY A 140 -2.62 -8.36 -19.99
CA GLY A 140 -1.63 -7.33 -20.32
C GLY A 140 -1.10 -6.48 -19.16
N LEU A 141 -1.62 -6.61 -17.92
CA LEU A 141 -1.15 -5.83 -16.76
C LEU A 141 0.27 -6.20 -16.28
N VAL A 142 0.76 -7.39 -16.65
CA VAL A 142 2.19 -7.77 -16.57
C VAL A 142 3.13 -6.70 -17.14
N ASN A 143 2.69 -5.90 -18.11
CA ASN A 143 3.50 -4.82 -18.68
C ASN A 143 3.54 -3.57 -17.78
N ALA A 144 2.47 -3.27 -17.04
CA ALA A 144 2.45 -2.20 -16.04
C ALA A 144 3.38 -2.56 -14.86
N LEU A 145 3.33 -3.82 -14.42
CA LEU A 145 4.25 -4.38 -13.42
C LEU A 145 5.72 -4.25 -13.86
N LYS A 146 6.05 -4.65 -15.10
CA LYS A 146 7.40 -4.48 -15.67
C LYS A 146 7.87 -3.02 -15.75
N LEU A 147 6.97 -2.06 -16.00
CA LEU A 147 7.30 -0.63 -16.01
C LEU A 147 7.57 -0.08 -14.60
N LEU A 148 6.87 -0.60 -13.58
CA LEU A 148 7.05 -0.20 -12.18
C LEU A 148 8.20 -0.95 -11.47
N GLN A 149 8.63 -2.11 -11.96
CA GLN A 149 9.65 -2.94 -11.30
C GLN A 149 10.96 -2.19 -10.99
N PRO A 150 11.57 -1.39 -11.89
CA PRO A 150 12.79 -0.65 -11.58
C PRO A 150 12.62 0.37 -10.44
N ILE A 151 11.41 0.95 -10.33
CA ILE A 151 11.05 1.88 -9.25
C ILE A 151 10.87 1.09 -7.94
N LYS A 152 10.18 -0.06 -7.99
CA LYS A 152 10.01 -0.97 -6.85
C LYS A 152 11.34 -1.50 -6.30
N ASP A 153 12.30 -1.80 -7.16
CA ASP A 153 13.62 -2.32 -6.80
C ASP A 153 14.50 -1.23 -6.16
N LYS A 154 14.42 0.00 -6.70
CA LYS A 154 15.06 1.21 -6.14
C LYS A 154 14.50 1.58 -4.75
N TYR A 155 13.22 1.30 -4.51
CA TYR A 155 12.50 1.62 -3.27
C TYR A 155 12.04 0.36 -2.53
N ALA A 156 12.99 -0.36 -1.93
CA ALA A 156 12.75 -1.54 -1.12
C ALA A 156 11.75 -1.29 0.04
N GLY A 157 11.67 -0.06 0.56
CA GLY A 157 10.75 0.37 1.60
C GLY A 157 9.40 0.88 1.10
N VAL A 158 9.01 0.62 -0.14
CA VAL A 158 7.66 0.90 -0.70
C VAL A 158 6.97 -0.42 -1.02
N THR A 159 5.72 -0.61 -0.60
CA THR A 159 4.90 -1.80 -0.90
C THR A 159 4.36 -1.76 -2.33
N TYR A 160 4.10 -2.93 -2.93
CA TYR A 160 3.42 -2.99 -4.23
C TYR A 160 2.01 -2.39 -4.13
N ALA A 161 1.30 -2.65 -3.04
CA ALA A 161 -0.02 -2.12 -2.74
C ALA A 161 -0.07 -0.57 -2.76
N ASP A 162 0.88 0.12 -2.12
CA ASP A 162 0.96 1.58 -2.24
C ASP A 162 1.50 2.01 -3.61
N LEU A 163 2.44 1.27 -4.22
CA LEU A 163 3.04 1.64 -5.50
C LEU A 163 2.01 1.66 -6.64
N PHE A 164 1.08 0.69 -6.69
CA PHE A 164 0.02 0.64 -7.72
C PHE A 164 -0.96 1.81 -7.57
N GLN A 165 -1.35 2.13 -6.35
CA GLN A 165 -2.28 3.22 -6.07
C GLN A 165 -1.61 4.60 -6.23
N LEU A 166 -0.32 4.73 -5.87
CA LEU A 166 0.52 5.88 -6.17
C LEU A 166 0.64 6.10 -7.68
N ALA A 167 0.91 5.03 -8.44
CA ALA A 167 1.03 5.07 -9.89
C ALA A 167 -0.28 5.47 -10.57
N SER A 168 -1.41 4.91 -10.12
CA SER A 168 -2.75 5.26 -10.60
C SER A 168 -3.09 6.73 -10.36
N ALA A 169 -2.94 7.22 -9.13
CA ALA A 169 -3.26 8.62 -8.81
C ALA A 169 -2.32 9.62 -9.50
N THR A 170 -1.01 9.32 -9.57
CA THR A 170 -0.04 10.18 -10.27
C THR A 170 -0.32 10.19 -11.78
N ALA A 171 -0.78 9.09 -12.36
CA ALA A 171 -1.18 9.02 -13.76
C ALA A 171 -2.44 9.84 -14.09
N VAL A 172 -3.37 10.01 -13.15
CA VAL A 172 -4.51 10.94 -13.29
C VAL A 172 -4.03 12.39 -13.19
N GLU A 173 -3.22 12.72 -12.17
CA GLU A 173 -2.74 14.09 -11.93
C GLU A 173 -1.86 14.61 -13.08
N GLU A 174 -0.88 13.83 -13.57
CA GLU A 174 -0.01 14.25 -14.69
C GLU A 174 -0.74 14.27 -16.04
N ALA A 175 -1.87 13.56 -16.18
CA ALA A 175 -2.76 13.65 -17.35
C ALA A 175 -3.68 14.90 -17.33
N GLY A 176 -3.58 15.74 -16.30
CA GLY A 176 -4.40 16.96 -16.14
C GLY A 176 -5.70 16.77 -15.37
N GLY A 177 -5.88 15.60 -14.72
CA GLY A 177 -7.07 15.28 -13.94
C GLY A 177 -7.08 15.91 -12.54
N PRO A 178 -8.11 15.62 -11.72
CA PRO A 178 -8.23 16.18 -10.39
C PRO A 178 -7.16 15.62 -9.44
N LYS A 179 -6.74 16.44 -8.47
CA LYS A 179 -5.87 16.02 -7.38
C LYS A 179 -6.62 15.05 -6.45
N ILE A 180 -6.10 13.84 -6.27
CA ILE A 180 -6.81 12.80 -5.54
C ILE A 180 -6.42 12.85 -4.04
N PRO A 181 -7.36 12.82 -3.08
CA PRO A 181 -7.08 12.84 -1.64
C PRO A 181 -6.52 11.49 -1.13
N MET A 182 -5.36 11.11 -1.66
CA MET A 182 -4.70 9.83 -1.42
C MET A 182 -4.03 9.74 -0.05
N LYS A 183 -4.27 8.61 0.63
CA LYS A 183 -3.47 8.13 1.75
C LYS A 183 -2.69 6.87 1.39
N TYR A 184 -1.66 6.57 2.17
CA TYR A 184 -0.67 5.51 1.97
C TYR A 184 -0.40 4.75 3.27
N GLY A 185 0.46 3.75 3.20
CA GLY A 185 0.76 2.81 4.29
C GLY A 185 0.12 1.44 4.10
N ARG A 186 -0.29 1.08 2.88
CA ARG A 186 -0.88 -0.22 2.56
C ARG A 186 0.13 -1.34 2.76
N VAL A 187 -0.33 -2.41 3.39
CA VAL A 187 0.41 -3.65 3.59
C VAL A 187 0.25 -4.57 2.38
N ASP A 188 1.37 -5.05 1.84
CA ASP A 188 1.39 -6.13 0.85
C ASP A 188 0.93 -7.46 1.47
N VAL A 189 0.17 -8.25 0.72
CA VAL A 189 0.11 -9.72 0.93
C VAL A 189 1.50 -10.34 0.73
N THR A 190 1.81 -11.47 1.37
CA THR A 190 3.15 -12.09 1.29
C THR A 190 3.25 -13.22 0.27
N GLU A 191 2.20 -14.03 0.08
CA GLU A 191 2.23 -15.28 -0.72
C GLU A 191 1.14 -15.30 -1.82
N PRO A 192 1.33 -16.03 -2.94
CA PRO A 192 0.36 -16.07 -4.04
C PRO A 192 -0.96 -16.78 -3.69
N GLU A 193 -1.00 -17.66 -2.69
CA GLU A 193 -2.22 -18.26 -2.14
C GLU A 193 -3.14 -17.25 -1.43
N GLN A 194 -2.71 -15.98 -1.33
CA GLN A 194 -3.49 -14.87 -0.78
C GLN A 194 -4.16 -14.01 -1.87
N CYS A 195 -3.96 -14.33 -3.16
CA CYS A 195 -4.72 -13.72 -4.25
C CYS A 195 -6.22 -14.07 -4.13
N PRO A 196 -7.12 -13.15 -4.49
CA PRO A 196 -8.54 -13.46 -4.66
C PRO A 196 -8.76 -14.38 -5.86
N GLU A 197 -9.89 -15.11 -5.86
CA GLU A 197 -10.32 -15.90 -7.01
C GLU A 197 -10.75 -15.04 -8.21
N GLU A 198 -10.67 -15.61 -9.41
CA GLU A 198 -11.12 -14.98 -10.65
C GLU A 198 -12.64 -14.71 -10.66
N GLY A 199 -13.07 -13.70 -11.42
CA GLY A 199 -14.49 -13.35 -11.60
C GLY A 199 -14.99 -12.22 -10.69
N ARG A 200 -14.14 -11.63 -9.84
CA ARG A 200 -14.51 -10.45 -9.03
C ARG A 200 -14.53 -9.12 -9.82
N LEU A 201 -13.82 -9.05 -10.94
CA LEU A 201 -13.74 -7.84 -11.80
C LEU A 201 -14.85 -7.88 -12.88
N PRO A 202 -15.34 -6.72 -13.36
CA PRO A 202 -16.48 -6.68 -14.28
C PRO A 202 -16.09 -7.01 -15.73
N ASP A 203 -16.89 -7.89 -16.36
CA ASP A 203 -16.97 -8.00 -17.82
C ASP A 203 -17.50 -6.72 -18.49
N ALA A 204 -17.01 -6.43 -19.70
CA ALA A 204 -17.42 -5.30 -20.52
C ALA A 204 -18.68 -5.53 -21.38
N GLY A 205 -19.05 -6.81 -21.62
CA GLY A 205 -20.21 -7.19 -22.44
C GLY A 205 -21.08 -8.29 -21.84
N PRO A 206 -21.54 -8.16 -20.57
CA PRO A 206 -22.50 -9.08 -19.98
C PRO A 206 -23.91 -8.93 -20.63
N PRO A 207 -24.84 -9.88 -20.43
CA PRO A 207 -26.19 -9.79 -20.98
C PRO A 207 -27.02 -8.59 -20.50
N SER A 208 -26.74 -8.09 -19.28
CA SER A 208 -27.46 -6.98 -18.63
C SER A 208 -26.46 -5.99 -18.01
N PRO A 209 -25.80 -5.11 -18.79
CA PRO A 209 -24.65 -4.35 -18.31
C PRO A 209 -24.93 -3.45 -17.12
N ALA A 210 -26.09 -2.77 -17.07
CA ALA A 210 -26.44 -1.91 -15.93
C ALA A 210 -26.64 -2.69 -14.61
N ALA A 211 -27.19 -3.91 -14.69
CA ALA A 211 -27.35 -4.78 -13.53
C ALA A 211 -26.00 -5.33 -13.06
N HIS A 212 -25.21 -5.86 -13.99
CA HIS A 212 -23.86 -6.38 -13.73
C HIS A 212 -22.90 -5.35 -13.12
N LEU A 213 -22.95 -4.10 -13.58
CA LEU A 213 -22.21 -3.00 -12.96
C LEU A 213 -22.63 -2.82 -11.48
N ARG A 214 -23.92 -2.86 -11.16
CA ARG A 214 -24.38 -2.82 -9.77
C ARG A 214 -23.96 -4.07 -8.99
N ASP A 215 -24.14 -5.28 -9.53
CA ASP A 215 -23.72 -6.52 -8.86
C ASP A 215 -22.24 -6.50 -8.46
N VAL A 216 -21.37 -6.02 -9.35
CA VAL A 216 -19.92 -5.96 -9.13
C VAL A 216 -19.52 -4.80 -8.20
N PHE A 217 -20.04 -3.59 -8.41
CA PHE A 217 -19.64 -2.40 -7.62
C PHE A 217 -20.37 -2.30 -6.27
N TYR A 218 -21.63 -2.74 -6.15
CA TYR A 218 -22.33 -2.81 -4.87
C TYR A 218 -21.69 -3.84 -3.94
N ARG A 219 -21.09 -4.92 -4.50
CA ARG A 219 -20.24 -5.87 -3.74
C ARG A 219 -18.95 -5.19 -3.22
N MET A 220 -18.37 -4.26 -3.96
CA MET A 220 -17.28 -3.41 -3.48
C MET A 220 -17.74 -2.37 -2.44
N GLY A 221 -19.04 -2.07 -2.37
CA GLY A 221 -19.61 -1.06 -1.47
C GLY A 221 -19.76 0.33 -2.09
N LEU A 222 -19.56 0.44 -3.40
CA LEU A 222 -19.69 1.68 -4.18
C LEU A 222 -21.15 1.88 -4.62
N THR A 223 -21.52 3.14 -4.88
CA THR A 223 -22.86 3.61 -5.26
C THR A 223 -22.97 3.93 -6.76
N ASP A 224 -24.18 4.17 -7.26
CA ASP A 224 -24.41 4.56 -8.66
C ASP A 224 -23.65 5.84 -9.08
N LYS A 225 -23.47 6.81 -8.18
CA LYS A 225 -22.62 7.99 -8.42
C LYS A 225 -21.18 7.57 -8.71
N GLU A 226 -20.63 6.70 -7.87
CA GLU A 226 -19.23 6.25 -7.94
C GLU A 226 -19.01 5.31 -9.12
N ILE A 227 -19.99 4.48 -9.50
CA ILE A 227 -19.97 3.66 -10.73
C ILE A 227 -19.76 4.56 -11.95
N VAL A 228 -20.60 5.58 -12.11
CA VAL A 228 -20.57 6.47 -13.28
C VAL A 228 -19.32 7.35 -13.26
N ALA A 229 -18.94 7.90 -12.09
CA ALA A 229 -17.72 8.69 -11.95
C ALA A 229 -16.48 7.85 -12.30
N LEU A 230 -16.27 6.69 -11.67
CA LEU A 230 -15.08 5.84 -11.91
C LEU A 230 -14.99 5.35 -13.36
N SER A 231 -16.13 5.07 -14.00
CA SER A 231 -16.18 4.73 -15.43
C SER A 231 -15.60 5.85 -16.32
N GLY A 232 -15.66 7.11 -15.86
CA GLY A 232 -14.97 8.24 -16.49
C GLY A 232 -13.45 8.07 -16.64
N ALA A 233 -12.82 7.11 -15.95
CA ALA A 233 -11.43 6.72 -16.20
C ALA A 233 -11.17 6.25 -17.64
N HIS A 234 -12.18 5.76 -18.37
CA HIS A 234 -12.10 5.42 -19.80
C HIS A 234 -11.81 6.64 -20.70
N THR A 235 -11.88 7.88 -20.18
CA THR A 235 -11.33 9.07 -20.85
C THR A 235 -9.84 8.91 -21.16
N LEU A 236 -9.12 8.11 -20.36
CA LEU A 236 -7.73 7.70 -20.60
C LEU A 236 -7.65 6.32 -21.25
N GLY A 237 -6.88 6.23 -22.33
CA GLY A 237 -6.46 4.98 -22.91
C GLY A 237 -7.36 4.40 -24.00
N ARG A 238 -7.17 3.10 -24.20
CA ARG A 238 -7.67 2.37 -25.37
C ARG A 238 -7.76 0.88 -25.09
N SER A 239 -8.85 0.26 -25.52
CA SER A 239 -9.02 -1.19 -25.52
C SER A 239 -8.27 -1.81 -26.70
N ARG A 240 -8.04 -3.12 -26.62
CA ARG A 240 -7.12 -3.86 -27.50
C ARG A 240 -7.64 -5.28 -27.71
N PRO A 241 -7.94 -5.71 -28.95
CA PRO A 241 -8.51 -7.03 -29.20
C PRO A 241 -7.56 -8.15 -28.78
N GLU A 242 -6.24 -7.93 -28.85
CA GLU A 242 -5.21 -8.87 -28.38
C GLU A 242 -5.04 -8.94 -26.85
N ARG A 243 -5.87 -8.21 -26.09
CA ARG A 243 -5.88 -8.21 -24.61
C ARG A 243 -7.25 -8.50 -24.03
N SER A 244 -8.24 -7.69 -24.38
CA SER A 244 -9.60 -7.74 -23.82
C SER A 244 -10.61 -8.41 -24.77
N GLY A 245 -10.25 -8.62 -26.03
CA GLY A 245 -11.18 -8.97 -27.10
C GLY A 245 -11.97 -7.79 -27.69
N TRP A 246 -11.82 -6.58 -27.16
CA TRP A 246 -12.62 -5.41 -27.55
C TRP A 246 -11.82 -4.34 -28.32
N GLY A 247 -12.51 -3.69 -29.25
CA GLY A 247 -12.01 -2.54 -30.04
C GLY A 247 -11.32 -2.93 -31.36
N LYS A 248 -11.25 -1.94 -32.28
CA LYS A 248 -10.46 -2.02 -33.52
C LYS A 248 -8.96 -2.27 -33.21
N PRO A 249 -8.22 -3.00 -34.07
CA PRO A 249 -6.77 -3.21 -33.90
C PRO A 249 -5.94 -1.92 -33.93
N GLU A 250 -6.42 -0.87 -34.59
CA GLU A 250 -5.91 0.50 -34.60
C GLU A 250 -6.98 1.47 -35.12
N THR A 251 -6.80 2.77 -34.88
CA THR A 251 -7.62 3.85 -35.46
C THR A 251 -6.77 5.08 -35.79
N LYS A 252 -7.39 6.10 -36.42
CA LYS A 252 -6.75 7.39 -36.71
C LYS A 252 -6.14 8.09 -35.48
N TYR A 253 -6.62 7.79 -34.27
CA TYR A 253 -6.16 8.37 -33.00
C TYR A 253 -5.03 7.57 -32.32
N THR A 254 -4.75 6.34 -32.75
CA THR A 254 -3.91 5.40 -32.00
C THR A 254 -2.77 4.78 -32.81
N LYS A 255 -2.84 4.83 -34.15
CA LYS A 255 -1.86 4.26 -35.09
C LYS A 255 -0.45 4.87 -34.99
N ASP A 256 -0.35 6.14 -34.64
CA ASP A 256 0.94 6.87 -34.55
C ASP A 256 1.47 7.00 -33.11
N GLY A 257 0.81 6.35 -32.14
CA GLY A 257 1.13 6.48 -30.72
C GLY A 257 0.61 7.81 -30.10
N PRO A 258 1.31 8.41 -29.12
CA PRO A 258 2.63 8.03 -28.61
C PRO A 258 2.61 6.74 -27.76
N GLY A 259 3.79 6.31 -27.30
CA GLY A 259 3.97 4.97 -26.73
C GLY A 259 3.73 3.88 -27.79
N ALA A 260 3.24 2.71 -27.39
CA ALA A 260 2.95 1.62 -28.32
C ALA A 260 1.69 1.93 -29.18
N PRO A 261 1.75 1.89 -30.53
CA PRO A 261 0.61 2.19 -31.40
C PRO A 261 -0.45 1.07 -31.42
N GLY A 262 -1.67 1.39 -31.88
CA GLY A 262 -2.81 0.46 -32.04
C GLY A 262 -3.79 0.38 -30.86
N GLY A 263 -4.86 -0.39 -31.01
CA GLY A 263 -6.06 -0.39 -30.16
C GLY A 263 -7.04 0.74 -30.49
N GLN A 264 -8.18 0.79 -29.79
CA GLN A 264 -9.24 1.79 -29.99
C GLN A 264 -9.52 2.55 -28.68
N SER A 265 -9.43 3.89 -28.72
CA SER A 265 -9.73 4.77 -27.59
C SER A 265 -11.21 5.12 -27.49
N TRP A 266 -11.67 5.52 -26.30
CA TRP A 266 -13.01 6.10 -26.11
C TRP A 266 -13.07 7.58 -26.49
N THR A 267 -11.93 8.28 -26.42
CA THR A 267 -11.79 9.72 -26.70
C THR A 267 -10.72 9.94 -27.79
N GLU A 268 -10.77 11.09 -28.48
CA GLU A 268 -9.68 11.54 -29.35
C GLU A 268 -8.37 11.67 -28.55
N LYS A 269 -8.44 12.34 -27.40
CA LYS A 269 -7.29 12.77 -26.59
C LYS A 269 -7.05 11.82 -25.44
N TRP A 270 -6.89 10.53 -25.74
CA TRP A 270 -6.78 9.42 -24.78
C TRP A 270 -5.58 9.45 -23.80
N LEU A 271 -4.83 10.55 -23.72
CA LEU A 271 -3.80 10.85 -22.71
C LEU A 271 -4.11 12.09 -21.86
N ARG A 272 -5.22 12.79 -22.13
CA ARG A 272 -5.73 13.90 -21.31
C ARG A 272 -6.87 13.37 -20.45
N PHE A 273 -6.81 13.65 -19.15
CA PHE A 273 -7.95 13.39 -18.27
C PHE A 273 -8.89 14.60 -18.33
N ASP A 274 -10.04 14.42 -18.98
CA ASP A 274 -11.10 15.43 -19.14
C ASP A 274 -12.47 14.75 -19.28
N ASN A 275 -13.57 15.50 -19.32
CA ASN A 275 -14.91 14.91 -19.36
C ASN A 275 -15.40 14.41 -20.74
N SER A 276 -14.53 14.36 -21.77
CA SER A 276 -14.94 14.02 -23.15
C SER A 276 -15.56 12.63 -23.27
N TYR A 277 -15.12 11.65 -22.48
CA TYR A 277 -15.74 10.32 -22.40
C TYR A 277 -17.28 10.36 -22.33
N PHE A 278 -17.86 11.18 -21.44
CA PHE A 278 -19.31 11.26 -21.27
C PHE A 278 -20.03 11.94 -22.45
N LYS A 279 -19.31 12.74 -23.25
CA LYS A 279 -19.81 13.30 -24.50
C LYS A 279 -19.73 12.26 -25.61
N ASP A 280 -18.56 11.66 -25.79
CA ASP A 280 -18.25 10.73 -26.89
C ASP A 280 -19.17 9.49 -26.84
N ILE A 281 -19.36 8.85 -25.68
CA ILE A 281 -20.24 7.67 -25.55
C ILE A 281 -21.75 8.00 -25.62
N LYS A 282 -22.13 9.26 -25.39
CA LYS A 282 -23.51 9.76 -25.54
C LYS A 282 -23.83 10.10 -26.98
N GLU A 283 -22.91 10.80 -27.64
CA GLU A 283 -23.12 11.37 -28.98
C GLU A 283 -22.79 10.36 -30.09
N ARG A 284 -21.89 9.39 -29.84
CA ARG A 284 -21.54 8.24 -30.71
C ARG A 284 -21.28 8.63 -32.18
N ARG A 285 -20.72 9.83 -32.42
CA ARG A 285 -20.56 10.43 -33.77
C ARG A 285 -19.36 9.94 -34.57
N ASP A 286 -18.37 9.31 -33.94
CA ASP A 286 -17.17 8.81 -34.60
C ASP A 286 -17.01 7.31 -34.35
N GLU A 287 -17.01 6.53 -35.42
CA GLU A 287 -16.85 5.07 -35.40
C GLU A 287 -15.44 4.60 -34.98
N ASP A 288 -14.44 5.50 -34.91
CA ASP A 288 -13.14 5.20 -34.32
C ASP A 288 -13.10 5.39 -32.80
N LEU A 289 -14.15 5.95 -32.18
CA LEU A 289 -14.27 6.00 -30.74
C LEU A 289 -15.03 4.78 -30.21
N LEU A 290 -14.51 4.19 -29.14
CA LEU A 290 -15.06 2.96 -28.54
C LEU A 290 -16.24 3.28 -27.62
N VAL A 291 -17.27 2.43 -27.68
CA VAL A 291 -18.33 2.35 -26.68
C VAL A 291 -18.57 0.87 -26.39
N LEU A 292 -18.26 0.41 -25.18
CA LEU A 292 -18.58 -0.92 -24.70
C LEU A 292 -20.06 -0.99 -24.27
N PRO A 293 -20.68 -2.19 -24.20
CA PRO A 293 -22.00 -2.36 -23.59
C PRO A 293 -22.11 -1.82 -22.16
N THR A 294 -21.04 -1.90 -21.35
CA THR A 294 -20.99 -1.25 -20.03
C THR A 294 -20.95 0.27 -20.10
N ASP A 295 -20.26 0.88 -21.07
CA ASP A 295 -20.21 2.34 -21.22
C ASP A 295 -21.54 2.89 -21.74
N ALA A 296 -22.16 2.16 -22.68
CA ALA A 296 -23.48 2.47 -23.22
C ALA A 296 -24.56 2.54 -22.12
N ALA A 297 -24.50 1.62 -21.16
CA ALA A 297 -25.43 1.53 -20.04
C ALA A 297 -25.46 2.79 -19.15
N LEU A 298 -24.40 3.61 -19.12
CA LEU A 298 -24.38 4.88 -18.36
C LEU A 298 -25.45 5.88 -18.82
N PHE A 299 -25.88 5.82 -20.09
CA PHE A 299 -26.91 6.71 -20.65
C PHE A 299 -28.23 5.99 -20.96
N GLU A 300 -28.28 4.68 -20.76
CA GLU A 300 -29.45 3.83 -21.02
C GLU A 300 -30.15 3.41 -19.71
N ASP A 301 -29.43 3.29 -18.59
CA ASP A 301 -30.00 3.11 -17.25
C ASP A 301 -30.55 4.44 -16.67
N PRO A 302 -31.77 4.47 -16.12
CA PRO A 302 -32.38 5.71 -15.62
C PRO A 302 -31.59 6.44 -14.52
N SER A 303 -30.90 5.74 -13.62
CA SER A 303 -30.21 6.39 -12.49
C SER A 303 -28.75 6.71 -12.83
N PHE A 304 -28.06 5.85 -13.59
CA PHE A 304 -26.73 6.20 -14.10
C PHE A 304 -26.77 7.45 -15.00
N LYS A 305 -27.84 7.59 -15.79
CA LYS A 305 -28.02 8.70 -16.74
C LYS A 305 -28.02 10.07 -16.06
N GLU A 306 -28.56 10.20 -14.84
CA GLU A 306 -28.56 11.48 -14.11
C GLU A 306 -27.12 11.97 -13.85
N PHE A 307 -26.24 11.07 -13.43
CA PHE A 307 -24.82 11.36 -13.22
C PHE A 307 -24.07 11.53 -14.56
N ALA A 308 -24.37 10.70 -15.56
CA ALA A 308 -23.68 10.74 -16.84
C ALA A 308 -24.02 12.02 -17.64
N GLU A 309 -25.26 12.49 -17.61
CA GLU A 309 -25.65 13.77 -18.23
C GLU A 309 -25.09 14.97 -17.46
N LYS A 310 -25.03 14.91 -16.12
CA LYS A 310 -24.32 15.90 -15.28
C LYS A 310 -22.85 16.00 -15.70
N TYR A 311 -22.12 14.88 -15.77
CA TYR A 311 -20.69 14.87 -16.08
C TYR A 311 -20.36 15.23 -17.53
N ALA A 312 -21.26 15.00 -18.48
CA ALA A 312 -21.08 15.43 -19.87
C ALA A 312 -21.04 16.97 -20.03
N VAL A 313 -21.72 17.72 -19.15
CA VAL A 313 -21.79 19.19 -19.22
C VAL A 313 -20.97 19.91 -18.14
N ASP A 314 -20.78 19.30 -16.97
CA ASP A 314 -20.01 19.85 -15.84
C ASP A 314 -18.76 19.00 -15.55
N GLU A 315 -17.64 19.42 -16.15
CA GLU A 315 -16.32 18.83 -15.93
C GLU A 315 -15.84 19.00 -14.48
N LYS A 316 -16.22 20.09 -13.79
CA LYS A 316 -15.81 20.31 -12.40
C LYS A 316 -16.51 19.33 -11.48
N ALA A 317 -17.82 19.12 -11.66
CA ALA A 317 -18.55 18.13 -10.88
C ALA A 317 -18.10 16.69 -11.15
N PHE A 318 -17.69 16.38 -12.39
CA PHE A 318 -16.99 15.12 -12.69
C PHE A 318 -15.68 15.00 -11.91
N PHE A 319 -14.84 16.05 -11.94
CA PHE A 319 -13.55 16.06 -11.26
C PHE A 319 -13.68 15.93 -9.72
N ASP A 320 -14.65 16.61 -9.11
CA ASP A 320 -14.95 16.53 -7.69
C ASP A 320 -15.39 15.10 -7.30
N ASP A 321 -16.40 14.55 -7.99
CA ASP A 321 -16.95 13.21 -7.70
C ASP A 321 -15.95 12.09 -8.03
N TYR A 322 -15.11 12.24 -9.07
CA TYR A 322 -14.07 11.28 -9.43
C TYR A 322 -12.95 11.23 -8.40
N ALA A 323 -12.50 12.38 -7.88
CA ALA A 323 -11.45 12.44 -6.86
C ALA A 323 -11.89 11.74 -5.57
N GLU A 324 -13.14 11.94 -5.16
CA GLU A 324 -13.75 11.21 -4.03
C GLU A 324 -13.82 9.70 -4.32
N ALA A 325 -14.43 9.30 -5.45
CA ALA A 325 -14.64 7.89 -5.78
C ALA A 325 -13.33 7.11 -5.98
N HIS A 326 -12.30 7.71 -6.62
CA HIS A 326 -10.98 7.08 -6.79
C HIS A 326 -10.25 6.97 -5.45
N ALA A 327 -10.34 7.97 -4.58
CA ALA A 327 -9.78 7.87 -3.24
C ALA A 327 -10.46 6.74 -2.43
N ILE A 328 -11.79 6.62 -2.46
CA ILE A 328 -12.53 5.53 -1.82
C ILE A 328 -12.07 4.18 -2.39
N LEU A 329 -12.12 4.01 -3.72
CA LEU A 329 -11.63 2.85 -4.46
C LEU A 329 -10.23 2.41 -4.00
N SER A 330 -9.26 3.32 -4.00
CA SER A 330 -7.86 3.02 -3.67
C SER A 330 -7.64 2.50 -2.25
N ASN A 331 -8.64 2.67 -1.37
CA ASN A 331 -8.61 2.22 0.02
C ASN A 331 -9.41 0.93 0.26
N LEU A 332 -10.16 0.43 -0.73
CA LEU A 332 -11.00 -0.76 -0.60
C LEU A 332 -10.17 -2.01 -0.29
N GLY A 333 -10.65 -2.81 0.66
CA GLY A 333 -10.01 -4.06 1.10
C GLY A 333 -8.65 -3.93 1.81
N ALA A 334 -7.92 -2.84 1.59
CA ALA A 334 -6.58 -2.58 2.10
C ALA A 334 -6.47 -2.73 3.64
N LYS A 335 -5.24 -3.00 4.08
CA LYS A 335 -4.81 -2.95 5.48
C LYS A 335 -3.69 -1.93 5.59
N PHE A 336 -3.79 -0.99 6.54
CA PHE A 336 -2.80 0.07 6.74
C PHE A 336 -1.98 -0.16 8.01
N ASP A 337 -0.71 0.25 8.00
CA ASP A 337 0.12 0.44 9.20
C ASP A 337 0.78 1.83 9.12
N PRO A 338 0.46 2.81 9.99
CA PRO A 338 -0.57 2.74 11.04
C PRO A 338 -1.99 2.60 10.46
N SER A 339 -2.94 2.17 11.28
CA SER A 339 -4.33 1.81 10.93
C SER A 339 -5.10 2.84 10.09
N GLU A 340 -4.84 4.11 10.37
CA GLU A 340 -5.42 5.28 9.73
C GLU A 340 -4.88 5.52 8.32
N GLY A 341 -3.67 5.05 8.02
CA GLY A 341 -2.87 5.47 6.86
C GLY A 341 -2.31 6.90 7.02
N PHE A 342 -1.43 7.33 6.10
CA PHE A 342 -0.79 8.65 6.15
C PHE A 342 -0.81 9.39 4.80
N SER A 343 -0.78 10.72 4.85
CA SER A 343 -0.56 11.58 3.68
C SER A 343 0.94 11.73 3.41
N ILE A 344 1.32 11.82 2.13
CA ILE A 344 2.66 12.27 1.71
C ILE A 344 2.65 13.67 1.06
N ASN A 345 1.47 14.28 0.93
CA ASN A 345 1.26 15.61 0.34
C ASN A 345 1.31 16.74 1.37
N ASP A 346 1.17 16.41 2.65
CA ASP A 346 1.11 17.41 3.71
C ASP A 346 2.48 18.06 3.90
N GLN A 347 2.52 19.39 3.84
CA GLN A 347 3.65 20.16 4.32
C GLN A 347 3.70 20.11 5.85
N SER A 348 4.14 18.98 6.38
CA SER A 348 5.00 19.00 7.56
C SER A 348 6.12 20.01 7.27
N PRO A 349 6.37 21.02 8.13
CA PRO A 349 7.63 21.73 8.12
C PRO A 349 8.77 20.70 8.08
N PRO A 350 9.85 20.93 7.31
CA PRO A 350 10.85 19.91 7.00
C PRO A 350 11.27 19.21 8.30
N ALA A 351 11.00 17.91 8.37
CA ALA A 351 10.98 17.15 9.63
C ALA A 351 12.25 17.44 10.42
N ALA A 352 12.08 18.10 11.58
CA ALA A 352 13.15 18.84 12.26
C ALA A 352 14.40 17.96 12.36
N ALA A 353 15.44 18.35 11.61
CA ALA A 353 16.48 17.43 11.12
C ALA A 353 16.95 16.48 12.23
N ALA A 354 16.69 15.18 12.01
CA ALA A 354 16.65 14.15 13.06
C ALA A 354 17.75 14.37 14.10
N PRO A 355 17.40 14.73 15.35
CA PRO A 355 18.19 15.64 16.16
C PRO A 355 19.62 15.15 16.30
N GLU A 356 20.57 15.93 15.78
CA GLU A 356 22.00 15.65 15.93
C GLU A 356 22.28 15.36 17.40
N LYS A 357 22.86 14.18 17.68
CA LYS A 357 23.15 13.75 19.06
C LYS A 357 23.92 14.88 19.75
N PHE A 358 23.29 15.49 20.76
CA PHE A 358 23.71 16.79 21.28
C PHE A 358 25.10 16.74 21.94
N VAL A 359 26.16 16.92 21.15
CA VAL A 359 27.54 17.00 21.63
C VAL A 359 27.76 18.37 22.27
N ALA A 360 27.33 18.49 23.53
CA ALA A 360 27.42 19.71 24.34
C ALA A 360 28.84 20.33 24.45
N ALA A 361 29.87 19.60 24.03
CA ALA A 361 31.28 20.01 24.11
C ALA A 361 31.71 21.13 23.14
N LYS A 362 30.85 21.60 22.22
CA LYS A 362 31.20 22.68 21.26
C LYS A 362 30.50 24.04 21.49
N TYR A 363 29.49 24.14 22.35
CA TYR A 363 28.79 25.40 22.61
C TYR A 363 29.18 26.00 23.96
N SER A 364 30.42 26.44 24.06
CA SER A 364 30.92 27.30 25.13
C SER A 364 31.70 28.46 24.53
N SER A 365 31.47 29.67 25.05
CA SER A 365 31.85 31.00 24.50
C SER A 365 30.97 31.51 23.34
N GLY A 366 30.68 32.82 23.37
CA GLY A 366 29.83 33.54 22.42
C GLY A 366 28.47 33.95 22.97
N LYS A 367 28.30 35.23 23.35
CA LYS A 367 26.97 35.83 23.50
C LYS A 367 26.36 35.97 22.10
N ARG A 368 25.20 35.36 21.86
CA ARG A 368 24.25 35.78 20.81
C ARG A 368 22.98 36.26 21.49
N GLU A 369 22.47 37.40 21.06
CA GLU A 369 21.13 37.81 21.44
C GLU A 369 20.08 36.99 20.68
N LEU A 370 18.88 36.89 21.25
CA LEU A 370 17.73 36.30 20.58
C LEU A 370 17.34 37.14 19.36
N SER A 371 16.91 36.50 18.28
CA SER A 371 16.31 37.23 17.15
C SER A 371 14.99 37.89 17.59
N ASP A 372 14.62 39.00 16.95
CA ASP A 372 13.41 39.74 17.35
C ASP A 372 12.13 38.95 17.11
N SER A 373 12.13 38.00 16.17
CA SER A 373 11.06 37.00 16.00
C SER A 373 10.93 36.05 17.20
N MET A 374 12.05 35.63 17.82
CA MET A 374 12.02 34.84 19.05
C MET A 374 11.59 35.70 20.24
N LYS A 375 12.03 36.97 20.33
CA LYS A 375 11.56 37.92 21.36
C LYS A 375 10.05 38.15 21.26
N GLN A 376 9.52 38.34 20.05
CA GLN A 376 8.08 38.47 19.78
C GLN A 376 7.31 37.22 20.17
N LYS A 377 7.77 36.02 19.79
CA LYS A 377 7.08 34.77 20.14
C LYS A 377 7.08 34.52 21.65
N ILE A 378 8.19 34.74 22.34
CA ILE A 378 8.27 34.63 23.81
C ILE A 378 7.33 35.65 24.48
N ARG A 379 7.22 36.87 23.95
CA ARG A 379 6.26 37.87 24.44
C ARG A 379 4.81 37.42 24.23
N ALA A 380 4.45 36.94 23.05
CA ALA A 380 3.11 36.46 22.75
C ALA A 380 2.70 35.25 23.62
N GLU A 381 3.64 34.33 23.93
CA GLU A 381 3.39 33.22 24.86
C GLU A 381 3.27 33.68 26.32
N TYR A 382 4.01 34.71 26.73
CA TYR A 382 3.88 35.33 28.06
C TYR A 382 2.54 36.07 28.24
N GLU A 383 2.13 36.82 27.23
CA GLU A 383 0.85 37.54 27.17
C GLU A 383 -0.34 36.55 27.08
N GLY A 384 -0.20 35.48 26.30
CA GLY A 384 -1.19 34.39 26.20
C GLY A 384 -1.40 33.59 27.50
N LEU A 385 -0.43 33.63 28.43
CA LEU A 385 -0.58 33.09 29.79
C LEU A 385 -1.18 34.10 30.79
N GLY A 386 -1.51 35.32 30.34
CA GLY A 386 -2.12 36.38 31.15
C GLY A 386 -1.13 37.31 31.87
N GLY A 387 0.15 37.28 31.47
CA GLY A 387 1.19 38.17 31.99
C GLY A 387 1.33 39.46 31.16
N SER A 388 1.63 40.58 31.81
CA SER A 388 2.01 41.83 31.13
C SER A 388 3.19 42.49 31.88
N PRO A 389 3.83 43.54 31.32
CA PRO A 389 4.87 44.29 32.02
C PRO A 389 4.43 44.79 33.40
N ASP A 390 3.18 45.25 33.52
CA ASP A 390 2.58 45.79 34.74
C ASP A 390 1.86 44.72 35.59
N LYS A 391 1.74 43.50 35.07
CA LYS A 391 1.06 42.36 35.71
C LYS A 391 1.88 41.07 35.55
N PRO A 392 2.99 40.91 36.28
CA PRO A 392 3.78 39.69 36.23
C PRO A 392 2.98 38.47 36.76
N LEU A 393 3.17 37.33 36.11
CA LEU A 393 2.53 36.07 36.49
C LEU A 393 2.91 35.65 37.93
N GLN A 394 1.91 35.37 38.78
CA GLN A 394 2.18 35.05 40.18
C GLN A 394 2.94 33.73 40.37
N SER A 395 3.99 33.79 41.17
CA SER A 395 5.11 32.83 41.21
C SER A 395 4.87 31.53 41.99
N ASN A 396 3.67 30.95 41.88
CA ASN A 396 3.32 29.67 42.54
C ASN A 396 3.24 28.46 41.59
N TYR A 397 3.08 28.66 40.27
CA TYR A 397 2.85 27.55 39.33
C TYR A 397 4.02 26.54 39.30
N PHE A 398 5.25 27.03 39.25
CA PHE A 398 6.46 26.18 39.24
C PHE A 398 6.68 25.45 40.57
N LEU A 399 6.43 26.13 41.70
CA LEU A 399 6.57 25.54 43.03
C LEU A 399 5.56 24.41 43.25
N ASN A 400 4.31 24.60 42.85
CA ASN A 400 3.26 23.58 42.94
C ASN A 400 3.59 22.35 42.09
N ILE A 401 4.12 22.53 40.86
CA ILE A 401 4.58 21.43 40.01
C ILE A 401 5.69 20.62 40.71
N MET A 402 6.69 21.29 41.30
CA MET A 402 7.79 20.63 42.01
C MET A 402 7.32 19.86 43.25
N ILE A 403 6.32 20.40 43.99
CA ILE A 403 5.72 19.72 45.15
C ILE A 403 4.96 18.47 44.72
N VAL A 404 4.13 18.54 43.67
CA VAL A 404 3.38 17.38 43.14
C VAL A 404 4.31 16.27 42.67
N ILE A 405 5.40 16.61 41.98
CA ILE A 405 6.43 15.64 41.55
C ILE A 405 7.09 14.97 42.76
N ALA A 406 7.43 15.72 43.81
CA ALA A 406 8.04 15.17 45.02
C ALA A 406 7.11 14.21 45.78
N VAL A 407 5.81 14.53 45.86
CA VAL A 407 4.80 13.66 46.50
C VAL A 407 4.60 12.36 45.70
N LEU A 408 4.49 12.44 44.37
CA LEU A 408 4.37 11.25 43.50
C LEU A 408 5.60 10.32 43.60
N ALA A 409 6.80 10.90 43.67
CA ALA A 409 8.04 10.13 43.84
C ALA A 409 8.09 9.40 45.21
N LEU A 410 7.64 10.04 46.29
CA LEU A 410 7.54 9.40 47.61
C LEU A 410 6.48 8.30 47.64
N LEU A 411 5.31 8.50 47.03
CA LEU A 411 4.26 7.49 46.93
C LEU A 411 4.71 6.25 46.16
N THR A 412 5.35 6.42 44.99
CA THR A 412 5.90 5.28 44.23
C THR A 412 7.00 4.53 45.00
N ALA A 413 7.88 5.23 45.73
CA ALA A 413 8.89 4.59 46.57
C ALA A 413 8.28 3.77 47.73
N LEU A 414 7.22 4.28 48.37
CA LEU A 414 6.49 3.56 49.43
C LEU A 414 5.75 2.34 48.87
N ILE A 415 5.06 2.47 47.74
CA ILE A 415 4.37 1.36 47.08
C ILE A 415 5.35 0.26 46.67
N GLN A 416 6.50 0.62 46.07
CA GLN A 416 7.56 -0.34 45.73
C GLN A 416 8.10 -1.07 46.97
N ARG A 417 8.21 -0.39 48.11
CA ARG A 417 8.66 -1.00 49.37
C ARG A 417 7.63 -1.98 49.94
N ILE A 418 6.35 -1.62 49.96
CA ILE A 418 5.25 -2.48 50.45
C ILE A 418 5.12 -3.75 49.59
N ILE A 419 5.28 -3.64 48.27
CA ILE A 419 5.31 -4.80 47.37
C ILE A 419 6.53 -5.70 47.67
N PHE A 420 7.69 -5.11 47.95
CA PHE A 420 8.93 -5.85 48.24
C PHE A 420 8.94 -6.53 49.63
N GLU A 421 8.25 -5.96 50.62
CA GLU A 421 8.14 -6.55 51.96
C GLU A 421 7.09 -7.68 52.02
N ASN A 422 6.11 -7.73 51.10
CA ASN A 422 5.11 -8.80 51.02
C ASN A 422 5.50 -10.00 50.11
N GLU A 423 6.18 -9.81 48.97
CA GLU A 423 6.63 -10.95 48.14
C GLU A 423 7.92 -11.59 48.69
N GLY A 424 7.75 -12.66 49.48
CA GLY A 424 8.84 -13.44 50.08
C GLY A 424 9.93 -13.92 49.10
N ARG A 425 11.19 -13.88 49.55
CA ARG A 425 12.40 -14.11 48.74
C ARG A 425 12.43 -15.44 47.96
N LYS A 426 11.99 -15.45 46.69
CA LYS A 426 12.46 -16.37 45.61
C LYS A 426 11.95 -15.98 44.21
N GLN A 427 12.61 -15.02 43.54
CA GLN A 427 12.48 -14.82 42.09
C GLN A 427 13.72 -14.15 41.50
N THR A 428 14.09 -14.53 40.27
CA THR A 428 15.34 -14.12 39.62
C THR A 428 15.24 -12.77 38.90
N THR A 429 16.41 -12.17 38.63
CA THR A 429 16.55 -10.78 38.17
C THR A 429 15.83 -10.45 36.84
N GLN A 430 15.49 -11.45 36.02
CA GLN A 430 14.74 -11.23 34.78
C GLN A 430 13.24 -11.00 35.02
N LEU A 431 12.59 -11.74 35.92
CA LEU A 431 11.16 -11.53 36.20
C LEU A 431 10.90 -10.15 36.81
N ARG A 432 11.86 -9.63 37.59
CA ARG A 432 11.86 -8.24 38.10
C ARG A 432 11.76 -7.21 36.96
N LYS A 433 12.53 -7.35 35.87
CA LYS A 433 12.48 -6.44 34.72
C LYS A 433 11.14 -6.53 33.97
N LEU A 434 10.56 -7.73 33.86
CA LEU A 434 9.31 -7.94 33.14
C LEU A 434 8.10 -7.42 33.92
N ARG A 435 8.01 -7.73 35.23
CA ARG A 435 6.94 -7.25 36.12
C ARG A 435 6.95 -5.72 36.28
N CYS A 436 8.13 -5.09 36.45
CA CYS A 436 8.20 -3.62 36.52
C CYS A 436 7.69 -2.94 35.24
N LYS A 437 7.96 -3.50 34.04
CA LYS A 437 7.37 -2.99 32.80
C LYS A 437 5.86 -3.17 32.74
N TYR A 438 5.33 -4.30 33.21
CA TYR A 438 3.88 -4.57 33.18
C TYR A 438 3.10 -3.68 34.16
N VAL A 439 3.56 -3.55 35.41
CA VAL A 439 2.90 -2.70 36.42
C VAL A 439 2.98 -1.22 36.04
N ALA A 440 4.11 -0.76 35.47
CA ALA A 440 4.19 0.59 34.92
C ALA A 440 3.20 0.79 33.75
N LYS A 441 3.05 -0.20 32.85
CA LYS A 441 2.14 -0.09 31.70
C LYS A 441 0.66 -0.06 32.12
N ILE A 442 0.29 -0.74 33.21
CA ILE A 442 -1.07 -0.70 33.79
C ILE A 442 -1.32 0.63 34.51
N LEU A 443 -0.36 1.13 35.30
CA LEU A 443 -0.49 2.46 35.94
C LEU A 443 -0.44 3.63 34.93
N LEU A 444 -0.04 3.38 33.68
CA LEU A 444 -0.01 4.34 32.59
C LEU A 444 -1.15 4.16 31.56
N SER A 445 -1.99 3.11 31.65
CA SER A 445 -3.18 2.99 30.78
C SER A 445 -4.33 3.87 31.25
N ASP A 446 -4.41 4.13 32.55
CA ASP A 446 -5.58 4.75 33.18
C ASP A 446 -5.43 6.28 33.33
N ILE A 447 -4.31 6.84 32.84
CA ILE A 447 -4.04 8.28 32.85
C ILE A 447 -3.87 8.75 31.40
N ASN A 448 -4.70 9.73 31.00
CA ASN A 448 -4.75 10.24 29.62
C ASN A 448 -3.51 11.10 29.26
N ILE A 449 -2.43 10.44 28.84
CA ILE A 449 -1.11 11.06 28.59
C ILE A 449 -0.96 11.43 27.10
N HIS A 450 -1.53 12.58 26.73
CA HIS A 450 -1.04 13.39 25.60
C HIS A 450 -0.33 14.68 26.02
N LYS A 451 -0.31 15.01 27.32
CA LYS A 451 0.20 16.29 27.84
C LYS A 451 1.53 16.24 28.60
N TYR A 452 2.13 15.06 28.79
CA TYR A 452 3.25 14.84 29.72
C TYR A 452 4.56 14.29 29.12
N GLN A 453 4.64 14.04 27.81
CA GLN A 453 5.87 13.54 27.16
C GLN A 453 7.09 14.44 27.46
N VAL A 454 6.92 15.76 27.35
CA VAL A 454 7.97 16.76 27.63
C VAL A 454 8.53 16.65 29.06
N LEU A 455 7.70 16.26 30.03
CA LEU A 455 8.11 16.07 31.43
C LEU A 455 8.84 14.72 31.64
N TRP A 456 8.51 13.69 30.86
CA TRP A 456 9.27 12.45 30.85
C TRP A 456 10.69 12.68 30.31
N ASP A 457 10.80 13.33 29.16
CA ASP A 457 12.07 13.60 28.48
C ASP A 457 12.97 14.51 29.35
N ALA A 458 12.38 15.55 29.97
CA ALA A 458 13.09 16.39 30.94
C ALA A 458 13.60 15.62 32.17
N THR A 459 12.89 14.57 32.60
CA THR A 459 13.28 13.75 33.75
C THR A 459 14.45 12.81 33.42
N GLU A 460 14.48 12.19 32.24
CA GLU A 460 15.65 11.43 31.78
C GLU A 460 16.89 12.34 31.63
N ILE A 461 16.73 13.53 31.04
CA ILE A 461 17.81 14.52 30.91
C ILE A 461 18.35 14.94 32.29
N ALA A 462 17.49 15.21 33.27
CA ALA A 462 17.90 15.55 34.63
C ALA A 462 18.68 14.42 35.31
N LEU A 463 18.22 13.17 35.18
CA LEU A 463 18.90 11.98 35.73
C LEU A 463 20.27 11.77 35.08
N GLU A 464 20.40 11.95 33.77
CA GLU A 464 21.66 11.79 33.04
C GLU A 464 22.66 12.91 33.39
N ILE A 465 22.19 14.16 33.56
CA ILE A 465 23.00 15.26 34.08
C ILE A 465 23.53 14.94 35.50
N GLU A 466 22.72 14.34 36.37
CA GLU A 466 23.14 14.00 37.73
C GLU A 466 24.14 12.82 37.76
N LYS A 467 23.95 11.78 36.92
CA LYS A 467 24.95 10.72 36.71
C LYS A 467 26.28 11.31 36.27
N ASN A 468 26.27 12.22 35.30
CA ASN A 468 27.49 12.84 34.78
C ASN A 468 28.17 13.75 35.81
N LYS A 469 27.42 14.52 36.62
CA LYS A 469 27.98 15.27 37.77
C LYS A 469 28.58 14.36 38.84
N LYS A 470 28.00 13.17 39.09
CA LYS A 470 28.56 12.14 39.99
C LYS A 470 29.84 11.51 39.40
N ALA A 471 29.88 11.26 38.10
CA ALA A 471 31.06 10.76 37.39
C ALA A 471 32.22 11.77 37.41
N GLU A 472 31.97 13.05 37.11
CA GLU A 472 32.95 14.14 37.23
C GLU A 472 33.55 14.23 38.65
N LYS A 473 32.71 14.24 39.69
CA LYS A 473 33.18 14.30 41.09
C LYS A 473 34.06 13.08 41.43
N LYS A 474 33.73 11.90 40.91
CA LYS A 474 34.56 10.68 41.05
C LYS A 474 35.91 10.85 40.33
N ALA A 475 35.91 11.30 39.06
CA ALA A 475 37.12 11.52 38.27
C ALA A 475 38.06 12.55 38.92
N LYS A 476 37.54 13.70 39.38
CA LYS A 476 38.31 14.74 40.06
C LYS A 476 38.91 14.25 41.39
N ARG A 477 38.25 13.31 42.09
CA ARG A 477 38.76 12.67 43.32
C ARG A 477 39.91 11.68 43.05
N PHE A 478 39.82 10.87 41.97
CA PHE A 478 40.91 9.96 41.57
C PHE A 478 42.10 10.69 40.94
N GLY A 479 41.87 11.75 40.15
CA GLY A 479 42.93 12.53 39.50
C GLY A 479 43.91 13.17 40.49
N LYS A 480 43.45 13.54 41.68
CA LYS A 480 44.31 14.12 42.74
C LYS A 480 45.28 13.10 43.37
N VAL A 481 44.99 11.81 43.30
CA VAL A 481 45.83 10.74 43.92
C VAL A 481 47.06 10.43 43.08
N LYS A 482 46.98 10.52 41.74
CA LYS A 482 48.09 10.14 40.83
C LYS A 482 49.16 11.22 40.59
N ARG A 483 49.09 12.40 41.24
CA ARG A 483 50.11 13.47 41.12
C ARG A 483 50.99 13.69 42.35
N GLY A 484 50.84 12.89 43.41
CA GLY A 484 51.63 13.00 44.65
C GLY A 484 52.43 11.74 44.95
N GLY A 485 53.47 11.41 44.16
CA GLY A 485 54.34 10.28 44.51
C GLY A 485 55.25 9.72 43.42
N LYS A 486 56.36 10.42 43.12
CA LYS A 486 57.71 9.86 42.84
C LYS A 486 58.68 10.96 42.36
N ALA A 487 59.49 11.47 43.29
CA ALA A 487 60.72 12.20 43.00
C ALA A 487 61.75 11.82 44.07
N GLY A 488 62.73 10.99 43.74
CA GLY A 488 63.65 10.45 44.73
C GLY A 488 64.81 9.60 44.19
N ARG A 489 66.03 10.07 44.44
CA ARG A 489 67.31 9.36 44.46
C ARG A 489 67.73 8.52 43.23
N ASN A 490 68.56 9.13 42.38
CA ASN A 490 69.92 8.66 42.07
C ASN A 490 70.67 9.83 41.37
N LYS A 491 72.01 9.96 41.39
CA LYS A 491 73.11 9.08 41.86
C LYS A 491 74.19 9.94 42.56
N LYS A 492 75.20 9.33 43.19
CA LYS A 492 76.38 10.01 43.80
C LYS A 492 77.68 9.38 43.26
N ARG A 493 78.82 10.09 43.41
CA ARG A 493 80.16 9.81 42.81
C ARG A 493 80.23 10.13 41.29
N THR A 494 81.38 10.53 40.75
CA THR A 494 82.77 10.56 41.28
C THR A 494 83.35 11.97 41.49
N LYS A 495 84.44 12.06 42.27
CA LYS A 495 85.49 13.07 42.17
C LYS A 495 86.71 12.40 41.54
N ALA A 496 87.35 13.05 40.58
CA ALA A 496 88.77 13.03 40.25
C ALA A 496 88.96 14.06 39.14
#